data_AF-A0A7X3NQP6-F1
#
_entry.id   AF-A0A7X3NQP6-F1
#
_cell.length_a   1.000
_cell.length_b   1.000
_cell.length_c   1.000
_cell.angle_alpha   90.00
_cell.angle_beta   90.00
_cell.angle_gamma   90.00
#
_symmetry.space_group_name_H-M   'P 1'
#
loop_
_entity.id
_entity.type
_entity.pdbx_description
1 polymer ?
#
loop_
_entity_poly.entity_id
_entity_poly.type
_entity_poly.pdbx_seq_one_letter_code
_entity_poly.pdbx_strand_id
1 'polypeptide(L)'
;MRTHCYLSLGGKTKTLLHICLILANYAATLNAAETTLRFTDQTQAAGIHFKHTNGASKQKFLPETMGAGGLFFDYNNDGHLDIYLVNSGSLSQDVQTVRHPNHSDALYRNNGDGTFVDATEAAGLQQNHGYGMGCLAADYDNDGDTDLYLTNFGKNRLYQNNGDGTFTDVTSRAGVGDGSWSVSASFGDFDLDGYLDLYVANYLDYQLETAHTCFLEGVHIYCGPHEYPGARDTLYRNNGDGTFTDV
;
A
#
# COMPACT_ATOMS: atom_id res chain seq x y z
N MET A 1 -51.10 45.74 13.57
CA MET A 1 -52.31 46.59 13.49
C MET A 1 -53.51 45.74 13.90
N ARG A 2 -54.33 46.21 14.85
CA ARG A 2 -55.34 45.42 15.57
C ARG A 2 -56.51 44.97 14.68
N THR A 3 -57.06 43.78 14.94
CA THR A 3 -58.52 43.56 14.94
C THR A 3 -58.89 42.48 15.95
N HIS A 4 -59.95 42.76 16.72
CA HIS A 4 -60.37 42.07 17.95
C HIS A 4 -61.35 40.92 17.68
N CYS A 5 -61.40 39.94 18.59
CA CYS A 5 -62.69 39.43 19.08
C CYS A 5 -62.56 38.97 20.54
N TYR A 6 -63.45 39.48 21.38
CA TYR A 6 -63.56 39.25 22.82
C TYR A 6 -64.52 38.09 23.11
N LEU A 7 -64.24 37.32 24.16
CA LEU A 7 -65.26 36.57 24.91
C LEU A 7 -65.11 36.95 26.39
N SER A 8 -66.18 37.55 26.90
CA SER A 8 -66.38 37.99 28.27
C SER A 8 -67.09 36.90 29.05
N LEU A 9 -66.61 36.56 30.25
CA LEU A 9 -67.41 36.14 31.39
C LEU A 9 -66.65 36.52 32.66
N GLY A 10 -67.25 37.39 33.47
CA GLY A 10 -66.65 37.94 34.69
C GLY A 10 -66.90 37.08 35.93
N GLY A 11 -66.27 37.51 37.03
CA GLY A 11 -66.70 37.11 38.38
C GLY A 11 -65.58 36.76 39.37
N LYS A 12 -65.08 37.80 40.07
CA LYS A 12 -64.68 37.82 41.49
C LYS A 12 -63.52 36.91 41.99
N THR A 13 -62.35 37.56 42.11
CA THR A 13 -61.48 37.67 43.31
C THR A 13 -61.14 36.47 44.20
N LYS A 14 -59.83 36.13 44.13
CA LYS A 14 -58.81 36.02 45.22
C LYS A 14 -58.65 34.72 46.04
N THR A 15 -57.52 34.07 45.73
CA THR A 15 -56.46 33.56 46.63
C THR A 15 -56.71 32.28 47.42
N LEU A 16 -56.06 31.17 47.02
CA LEU A 16 -55.00 30.51 47.82
C LEU A 16 -54.33 29.39 46.99
N LEU A 17 -53.02 29.57 46.75
CA LEU A 17 -51.95 28.57 46.88
C LEU A 17 -52.36 27.09 46.77
N HIS A 18 -51.93 26.39 45.71
CA HIS A 18 -51.34 25.04 45.79
C HIS A 18 -50.48 24.83 44.53
N ILE A 19 -49.17 24.89 44.76
CA ILE A 19 -48.12 24.50 43.83
C ILE A 19 -48.23 22.99 43.64
N CYS A 20 -48.52 22.55 42.42
CA CYS A 20 -48.13 21.23 41.96
C CYS A 20 -47.48 21.40 40.58
N LEU A 21 -46.19 21.75 40.61
CA LEU A 21 -45.28 21.54 39.50
C LEU A 21 -45.29 20.03 39.18
N ILE A 22 -46.05 19.61 38.17
CA ILE A 22 -45.74 18.40 37.43
C ILE A 22 -44.90 18.85 36.24
N LEU A 23 -43.63 19.15 36.52
CA LEU A 23 -42.60 19.06 35.50
C LEU A 23 -42.46 17.57 35.21
N ALA A 24 -43.20 17.09 34.21
CA ALA A 24 -42.90 15.82 33.59
C ALA A 24 -41.47 15.95 33.01
N ASN A 25 -40.51 15.40 33.74
CA ASN A 25 -39.15 15.17 33.26
C ASN A 25 -39.23 14.30 32.01
N TYR A 26 -39.36 14.92 30.83
CA TYR A 26 -38.91 14.31 29.59
C TYR A 26 -37.38 14.37 29.62
N ALA A 27 -36.77 13.50 30.43
CA ALA A 27 -35.41 13.09 30.19
C ALA A 27 -35.46 12.19 28.95
N ALA A 28 -35.40 12.80 27.76
CA ALA A 28 -35.03 12.06 26.57
C ALA A 28 -33.60 11.55 26.81
N THR A 29 -33.48 10.31 27.27
CA THR A 29 -32.22 9.59 27.22
C THR A 29 -31.85 9.49 25.75
N LEU A 30 -30.98 10.37 25.27
CA LEU A 30 -30.18 10.11 24.09
C LEU A 30 -29.40 8.85 24.42
N ASN A 31 -29.94 7.70 24.03
CA ASN A 31 -29.17 6.47 24.02
C ASN A 31 -28.09 6.75 23.00
N ALA A 32 -26.84 6.90 23.45
CA ALA A 32 -25.71 6.87 22.55
C ALA A 32 -25.84 5.53 21.84
N ALA A 33 -26.26 5.54 20.57
CA ALA A 33 -26.18 4.35 19.75
C ALA A 33 -24.69 3.99 19.76
N GLU A 34 -24.34 2.86 20.36
CA GLU A 34 -23.01 2.29 20.17
C GLU A 34 -22.89 2.06 18.67
N THR A 35 -22.22 2.98 17.98
CA THR A 35 -21.86 2.81 16.59
C THR A 35 -20.80 1.73 16.58
N THR A 36 -21.23 0.47 16.53
CA THR A 36 -20.30 -0.65 16.37
C THR A 36 -19.66 -0.46 15.00
N LEU A 37 -18.39 -0.06 14.97
CA LEU A 37 -17.61 -0.03 13.74
C LEU A 37 -17.60 -1.45 13.17
N ARG A 38 -18.14 -1.62 11.97
CA ARG A 38 -18.13 -2.91 11.26
C ARG A 38 -17.23 -2.79 10.05
N PHE A 39 -16.24 -3.68 9.99
CA PHE A 39 -15.47 -3.91 8.78
C PHE A 39 -16.17 -5.01 7.98
N THR A 40 -16.33 -4.78 6.69
CA THR A 40 -16.84 -5.77 5.74
C THR A 40 -15.83 -5.94 4.63
N ASP A 41 -15.56 -7.18 4.26
CA ASP A 41 -14.77 -7.48 3.07
C ASP A 41 -15.49 -6.88 1.84
N GLN A 42 -14.77 -6.08 1.06
CA GLN A 42 -15.26 -5.46 -0.18
C GLN A 42 -14.46 -5.92 -1.40
N THR A 43 -13.47 -6.80 -1.24
CA THR A 43 -12.50 -7.14 -2.30
C THR A 43 -13.19 -7.64 -3.57
N GLN A 44 -14.16 -8.56 -3.43
CA GLN A 44 -14.94 -9.06 -4.57
C GLN A 44 -15.85 -7.99 -5.19
N ALA A 45 -16.53 -7.20 -4.36
CA ALA A 45 -17.45 -6.16 -4.84
C ALA A 45 -16.70 -5.02 -5.57
N ALA A 46 -15.47 -4.74 -5.14
CA ALA A 46 -14.58 -3.78 -5.75
C ALA A 46 -13.90 -4.30 -7.03
N GLY A 47 -14.09 -5.58 -7.42
CA GLY A 47 -13.45 -6.14 -8.62
C GLY A 47 -11.96 -6.49 -8.45
N ILE A 48 -11.46 -6.56 -7.22
CA ILE A 48 -10.06 -6.92 -6.94
C ILE A 48 -9.98 -8.44 -6.79
N HIS A 49 -9.10 -9.08 -7.57
CA HIS A 49 -8.92 -10.54 -7.59
C HIS A 49 -7.52 -10.98 -7.17
N PHE A 50 -6.70 -10.04 -6.71
CA PHE A 50 -5.33 -10.29 -6.28
C PHE A 50 -5.27 -11.24 -5.09
N LYS A 51 -4.29 -12.14 -5.15
CA LYS A 51 -3.97 -13.04 -4.05
C LYS A 51 -2.46 -13.08 -3.85
N HIS A 52 -2.01 -12.51 -2.75
CA HIS A 52 -0.61 -12.55 -2.36
C HIS A 52 -0.14 -13.98 -2.08
N THR A 53 1.09 -14.28 -2.48
CA THR A 53 1.83 -15.47 -2.06
C THR A 53 3.27 -15.09 -1.73
N ASN A 54 3.77 -15.63 -0.63
CA ASN A 54 5.18 -15.58 -0.22
C ASN A 54 5.98 -16.79 -0.73
N GLY A 55 5.36 -17.70 -1.49
CA GLY A 55 6.08 -18.83 -2.08
C GLY A 55 6.57 -19.89 -1.12
N ALA A 56 6.01 -19.93 0.10
CA ALA A 56 6.42 -20.83 1.17
C ALA A 56 6.67 -22.26 0.66
N SER A 57 7.85 -22.78 0.95
CA SER A 57 8.34 -24.06 0.44
C SER A 57 8.81 -24.99 1.55
N LYS A 58 9.18 -26.22 1.20
CA LYS A 58 9.78 -27.17 2.17
C LYS A 58 11.20 -26.75 2.57
N GLN A 59 11.86 -25.98 1.71
CA GLN A 59 13.20 -25.46 1.88
C GLN A 59 13.26 -24.35 2.93
N LYS A 60 12.13 -23.68 3.20
CA LYS A 60 11.99 -22.64 4.24
C LYS A 60 13.01 -21.51 4.09
N PHE A 61 13.11 -20.95 2.90
CA PHE A 61 13.98 -19.81 2.65
C PHE A 61 13.53 -18.60 3.46
N LEU A 62 14.47 -17.88 4.06
CA LEU A 62 14.15 -16.76 4.94
C LEU A 62 13.26 -15.68 4.27
N PRO A 63 13.41 -15.31 2.98
CA PRO A 63 12.50 -14.35 2.36
C PRO A 63 11.02 -14.76 2.32
N GLU A 64 10.71 -16.05 2.45
CA GLU A 64 9.33 -16.56 2.55
C GLU A 64 8.64 -16.10 3.84
N THR A 65 9.38 -15.62 4.85
CA THR A 65 8.76 -15.05 6.07
C THR A 65 8.34 -13.60 5.92
N MET A 66 8.67 -12.95 4.80
CA MET A 66 8.30 -11.56 4.53
C MET A 66 6.97 -11.47 3.81
N GLY A 67 6.22 -10.41 4.10
CA GLY A 67 5.08 -9.98 3.29
C GLY A 67 5.51 -9.02 2.19
N ALA A 68 4.59 -8.75 1.26
CA ALA A 68 4.80 -7.77 0.20
C ALA A 68 4.09 -6.44 0.50
N GLY A 69 4.57 -5.37 -0.16
CA GLY A 69 4.00 -4.04 -0.12
C GLY A 69 2.83 -3.82 -1.08
N GLY A 70 2.23 -2.64 -0.95
CA GLY A 70 1.26 -2.10 -1.89
C GLY A 70 1.14 -0.60 -1.68
N LEU A 71 0.66 0.12 -2.70
CA LEU A 71 0.51 1.57 -2.64
C LEU A 71 -0.73 2.05 -3.40
N PHE A 72 -1.19 3.23 -3.03
CA PHE A 72 -2.17 4.01 -3.78
C PHE A 72 -1.46 5.16 -4.50
N PHE A 73 -1.75 5.36 -5.78
CA PHE A 73 -1.23 6.45 -6.60
C PHE A 73 -2.14 6.67 -7.81
N ASP A 74 -2.13 7.87 -8.38
CA ASP A 74 -2.86 8.18 -9.62
C ASP A 74 -1.89 7.99 -10.79
N TYR A 75 -1.94 6.82 -11.45
CA TYR A 75 -0.92 6.47 -12.44
C TYR A 75 -1.18 7.06 -13.82
N ASN A 76 -2.41 7.49 -14.08
CA ASN A 76 -2.88 7.99 -15.37
C ASN A 76 -3.36 9.44 -15.31
N ASN A 77 -3.13 10.12 -14.18
CA ASN A 77 -3.51 11.51 -13.92
C ASN A 77 -5.01 11.77 -14.14
N ASP A 78 -5.87 10.79 -13.83
CA ASP A 78 -7.33 10.92 -13.98
C ASP A 78 -8.04 11.46 -12.73
N GLY A 79 -7.28 11.70 -11.66
CA GLY A 79 -7.76 12.22 -10.37
C GLY A 79 -8.28 11.14 -9.43
N HIS A 80 -8.21 9.87 -9.80
CA HIS A 80 -8.55 8.73 -8.96
C HIS A 80 -7.28 7.98 -8.51
N LEU A 81 -7.20 7.66 -7.21
CA LEU A 81 -6.13 6.80 -6.73
C LEU A 81 -6.38 5.36 -7.16
N ASP A 82 -5.42 4.81 -7.89
CA ASP A 82 -5.29 3.42 -8.30
C ASP A 82 -4.51 2.61 -7.25
N ILE A 83 -4.38 1.30 -7.45
CA ILE A 83 -3.69 0.41 -6.51
C ILE A 83 -2.62 -0.38 -7.24
N TYR A 84 -1.39 -0.36 -6.71
CA TYR A 84 -0.37 -1.34 -7.07
C TYR A 84 -0.14 -2.31 -5.91
N LEU A 85 -0.17 -3.61 -6.18
CA LEU A 85 0.04 -4.68 -5.20
C LEU A 85 1.23 -5.55 -5.61
N VAL A 86 2.20 -5.68 -4.70
CA VAL A 86 3.42 -6.47 -4.92
C VAL A 86 3.19 -7.92 -4.52
N ASN A 87 3.81 -8.84 -5.25
CA ASN A 87 3.75 -10.27 -5.03
C ASN A 87 5.15 -10.87 -5.06
N SER A 88 5.34 -11.96 -4.31
CA SER A 88 6.67 -12.51 -4.11
C SER A 88 6.91 -13.79 -4.92
N GLY A 89 5.86 -14.55 -5.25
CA GLY A 89 6.00 -15.71 -6.14
C GLY A 89 6.65 -16.90 -5.44
N SER A 90 7.63 -17.60 -6.03
CA SER A 90 8.31 -18.75 -5.39
C SER A 90 9.82 -18.72 -5.67
N LEU A 91 10.61 -19.05 -4.64
CA LEU A 91 12.07 -19.15 -4.71
C LEU A 91 12.55 -20.58 -4.98
N SER A 92 11.68 -21.58 -4.86
CA SER A 92 12.05 -22.98 -5.06
C SER A 92 12.21 -23.31 -6.55
N GLN A 93 13.31 -24.00 -6.91
CA GLN A 93 13.56 -24.42 -8.29
C GLN A 93 12.52 -25.41 -8.83
N ASP A 94 11.86 -26.17 -7.93
CA ASP A 94 10.82 -27.14 -8.28
C ASP A 94 9.55 -26.48 -8.89
N VAL A 95 9.39 -25.16 -8.73
CA VAL A 95 8.24 -24.37 -9.21
C VAL A 95 8.59 -23.50 -10.43
N GLN A 96 9.85 -23.51 -10.90
CA GLN A 96 10.38 -22.57 -11.91
C GLN A 96 9.84 -22.74 -13.34
N THR A 97 9.02 -23.75 -13.65
CA THR A 97 8.63 -23.98 -15.06
C THR A 97 7.34 -23.30 -15.51
N VAL A 98 6.49 -22.82 -14.59
CA VAL A 98 5.31 -22.02 -14.92
C VAL A 98 5.04 -21.08 -13.74
N ARG A 99 5.29 -19.77 -13.88
CA ARG A 99 4.72 -18.79 -12.95
C ARG A 99 3.21 -19.03 -12.95
N HIS A 100 2.64 -19.41 -11.81
CA HIS A 100 1.19 -19.41 -11.70
C HIS A 100 0.73 -17.97 -11.99
N PRO A 101 -0.31 -17.74 -12.80
CA PRO A 101 -0.81 -16.39 -13.12
C PRO A 101 -1.21 -15.55 -11.89
N ASN A 102 -1.16 -16.13 -10.68
CA ASN A 102 -1.49 -15.48 -9.42
C ASN A 102 -0.24 -15.06 -8.61
N HIS A 103 0.96 -15.15 -9.20
CA HIS A 103 2.25 -14.91 -8.52
C HIS A 103 2.96 -13.63 -9.02
N SER A 104 2.23 -12.77 -9.72
CA SER A 104 2.75 -11.50 -10.22
C SER A 104 2.15 -10.34 -9.44
N ASP A 105 2.84 -9.21 -9.50
CA ASP A 105 2.32 -7.92 -9.08
C ASP A 105 1.07 -7.56 -9.90
N ALA A 106 0.23 -6.68 -9.37
CA ALA A 106 -0.97 -6.23 -10.05
C ALA A 106 -1.18 -4.72 -9.91
N LEU A 107 -1.50 -4.07 -11.03
CA LEU A 107 -2.01 -2.71 -11.08
C LEU A 107 -3.53 -2.76 -11.28
N TYR A 108 -4.28 -2.12 -10.39
CA TYR A 108 -5.72 -1.97 -10.46
C TYR A 108 -6.06 -0.51 -10.70
N ARG A 109 -6.63 -0.20 -11.87
CA ARG A 109 -7.15 1.12 -12.18
C ARG A 109 -8.51 1.32 -11.52
N ASN A 110 -8.69 2.44 -10.84
CA ASN A 110 -9.94 2.85 -10.21
C ASN A 110 -10.93 3.35 -11.27
N ASN A 111 -12.16 2.86 -11.25
CA ASN A 111 -13.21 3.29 -12.19
C ASN A 111 -13.98 4.54 -11.70
N GLY A 112 -13.66 5.07 -10.51
CA GLY A 112 -14.32 6.23 -9.91
C GLY A 112 -15.65 5.93 -9.20
N ASP A 113 -16.10 4.67 -9.23
CA ASP A 113 -17.37 4.21 -8.64
C ASP A 113 -17.19 3.23 -7.46
N GLY A 114 -15.96 3.11 -6.95
CA GLY A 114 -15.59 2.15 -5.91
C GLY A 114 -15.22 0.77 -6.44
N THR A 115 -15.23 0.58 -7.76
CA THR A 115 -14.72 -0.62 -8.43
C THR A 115 -13.38 -0.37 -9.11
N PHE A 116 -12.65 -1.45 -9.37
CA PHE A 116 -11.34 -1.46 -9.99
C PHE A 116 -11.30 -2.46 -11.14
N VAL A 117 -10.42 -2.20 -12.11
CA VAL A 117 -10.11 -3.10 -13.22
C VAL A 117 -8.62 -3.40 -13.23
N ASP A 118 -8.25 -4.66 -13.45
CA ASP A 118 -6.84 -5.04 -13.62
C ASP A 118 -6.30 -4.40 -14.90
N ALA A 119 -5.31 -3.54 -14.74
CA ALA A 119 -4.66 -2.78 -15.80
C ALA A 119 -3.20 -3.23 -16.01
N THR A 120 -2.74 -4.29 -15.35
CA THR A 120 -1.32 -4.68 -15.29
C THR A 120 -0.70 -4.88 -16.67
N GLU A 121 -1.36 -5.64 -17.54
CA GLU A 121 -0.88 -5.91 -18.90
C GLU A 121 -1.01 -4.68 -19.81
N ALA A 122 -2.12 -3.96 -19.69
CA ALA A 122 -2.37 -2.74 -20.47
C ALA A 122 -1.34 -1.64 -20.17
N ALA A 123 -0.89 -1.57 -18.91
CA ALA A 123 0.13 -0.64 -18.45
C ALA A 123 1.57 -1.12 -18.71
N GLY A 124 1.78 -2.34 -19.20
CA GLY A 124 3.11 -2.88 -19.50
C GLY A 124 3.89 -3.40 -18.27
N LEU A 125 3.23 -3.65 -17.14
CA LEU A 125 3.87 -4.02 -15.87
C LEU A 125 3.95 -5.55 -15.63
N GLN A 126 3.54 -6.38 -16.59
CA GLN A 126 3.53 -7.85 -16.46
C GLN A 126 4.92 -8.51 -16.38
N GLN A 127 6.00 -7.75 -16.64
CA GLN A 127 7.36 -8.29 -16.77
C GLN A 127 8.18 -8.27 -15.47
N ASN A 128 7.63 -7.85 -14.33
CA ASN A 128 8.37 -8.01 -13.07
C ASN A 128 8.45 -9.48 -12.67
N HIS A 129 9.60 -10.09 -12.96
CA HIS A 129 9.90 -11.49 -12.66
C HIS A 129 10.62 -11.70 -11.32
N GLY A 130 10.85 -10.64 -10.54
CA GLY A 130 11.48 -10.71 -9.22
C GLY A 130 10.58 -11.32 -8.14
N TYR A 131 11.19 -11.61 -6.98
CA TYR A 131 10.47 -11.89 -5.75
C TYR A 131 10.25 -10.55 -5.03
N GLY A 132 9.08 -9.94 -5.26
CA GLY A 132 8.76 -8.60 -4.82
C GLY A 132 8.68 -8.47 -3.30
N MET A 133 9.15 -7.32 -2.79
CA MET A 133 9.16 -6.95 -1.38
C MET A 133 8.31 -5.72 -1.12
N GLY A 134 8.59 -4.63 -1.82
CA GLY A 134 7.93 -3.35 -1.62
C GLY A 134 7.85 -2.54 -2.90
N CYS A 135 7.08 -1.46 -2.83
CA CYS A 135 6.88 -0.52 -3.92
C CYS A 135 6.76 0.90 -3.37
N LEU A 136 7.16 1.87 -4.17
CA LEU A 136 6.92 3.30 -3.94
C LEU A 136 6.73 4.01 -5.28
N ALA A 137 6.05 5.15 -5.25
CA ALA A 137 5.73 5.93 -6.43
C ALA A 137 6.15 7.39 -6.22
N ALA A 138 6.80 7.98 -7.23
CA ALA A 138 7.23 9.37 -7.27
C ALA A 138 7.59 9.75 -8.70
N ASP A 139 7.43 11.03 -9.05
CA ASP A 139 7.95 11.63 -10.29
C ASP A 139 9.47 11.84 -10.11
N TYR A 140 10.29 10.89 -10.56
CA TYR A 140 11.75 10.93 -10.30
C TYR A 140 12.51 11.78 -11.31
N ASP A 141 11.95 12.02 -12.49
CA ASP A 141 12.57 12.80 -13.57
C ASP A 141 11.92 14.18 -13.79
N ASN A 142 10.99 14.57 -12.92
CA ASN A 142 10.28 15.85 -12.90
C ASN A 142 9.49 16.12 -14.20
N ASP A 143 8.95 15.08 -14.84
CA ASP A 143 8.16 15.20 -16.06
C ASP A 143 6.65 15.41 -15.80
N GLY A 144 6.23 15.26 -14.54
CA GLY A 144 4.85 15.43 -14.08
C GLY A 144 4.04 14.14 -14.05
N ASP A 145 4.61 13.01 -14.47
CA ASP A 145 3.98 11.70 -14.43
C ASP A 145 4.58 10.85 -13.29
N THR A 146 3.72 10.20 -12.49
CA THR A 146 4.22 9.45 -11.32
C THR A 146 4.81 8.11 -11.75
N ASP A 147 6.10 7.91 -11.48
CA ASP A 147 6.82 6.67 -11.75
C ASP A 147 6.71 5.64 -10.62
N LEU A 148 7.18 4.42 -10.86
CA LEU A 148 7.07 3.30 -9.93
C LEU A 148 8.43 2.63 -9.70
N TYR A 149 8.87 2.56 -8.44
CA TYR A 149 10.05 1.80 -8.02
C TYR A 149 9.64 0.58 -7.19
N LEU A 150 10.28 -0.58 -7.45
CA LEU A 150 10.03 -1.84 -6.77
C LEU A 150 11.30 -2.37 -6.10
N THR A 151 11.19 -2.70 -4.82
CA THR A 151 12.21 -3.46 -4.09
C THR A 151 11.94 -4.95 -4.21
N ASN A 152 13.00 -5.73 -4.38
CA ASN A 152 12.92 -7.17 -4.59
C ASN A 152 13.96 -7.91 -3.74
N PHE A 153 13.74 -9.21 -3.55
CA PHE A 153 14.85 -10.13 -3.31
C PHE A 153 15.53 -10.40 -4.66
N GLY A 154 16.69 -9.77 -4.88
CA GLY A 154 17.34 -9.68 -6.18
C GLY A 154 17.10 -8.32 -6.83
N LYS A 155 17.31 -8.26 -8.15
CA LYS A 155 17.30 -7.00 -8.93
C LYS A 155 16.02 -6.17 -8.70
N ASN A 156 16.17 -4.98 -8.12
CA ASN A 156 15.12 -3.95 -8.03
C ASN A 156 14.69 -3.44 -9.41
N ARG A 157 13.55 -2.75 -9.49
CA ARG A 157 13.02 -2.20 -10.75
C ARG A 157 12.62 -0.74 -10.62
N LEU A 158 12.93 0.05 -11.65
CA LEU A 158 12.36 1.39 -11.86
C LEU A 158 11.60 1.39 -13.17
N TYR A 159 10.31 1.71 -13.09
CA TYR A 159 9.40 1.84 -14.20
C TYR A 159 9.07 3.32 -14.39
N GLN A 160 9.52 3.90 -15.50
CA GLN A 160 9.16 5.26 -15.89
C GLN A 160 7.74 5.26 -16.47
N ASN A 161 6.90 6.18 -16.02
CA ASN A 161 5.60 6.43 -16.60
C ASN A 161 5.76 7.19 -17.92
N ASN A 162 5.07 6.76 -18.97
CA ASN A 162 5.18 7.37 -20.29
C ASN A 162 4.16 8.51 -20.51
N GLY A 163 3.33 8.83 -19.51
CA GLY A 163 2.28 9.85 -19.59
C GLY A 163 1.03 9.43 -20.38
N ASP A 164 0.98 8.19 -20.86
CA ASP A 164 -0.13 7.61 -21.61
C ASP A 164 -0.80 6.43 -20.90
N GLY A 165 -0.51 6.26 -19.60
CA GLY A 165 -0.97 5.15 -18.78
C GLY A 165 -0.18 3.86 -18.97
N THR A 166 0.99 3.92 -19.61
CA THR A 166 1.92 2.80 -19.75
C THR A 166 3.27 3.09 -19.09
N PHE A 167 4.03 2.04 -18.81
CA PHE A 167 5.32 2.12 -18.15
C PHE A 167 6.45 1.49 -18.97
N THR A 168 7.64 2.06 -18.85
CA THR A 168 8.89 1.55 -19.43
C THR A 168 9.86 1.15 -18.31
N ASP A 169 10.39 -0.08 -18.35
CA ASP A 169 11.48 -0.47 -17.44
C ASP A 169 12.77 0.27 -17.81
N VAL A 170 13.17 1.21 -16.96
CA VAL A 170 14.37 2.04 -17.14
C VAL A 170 15.48 1.66 -16.15
N THR A 171 15.29 0.59 -15.37
CA THR A 171 16.18 0.17 -14.26
C THR A 171 17.66 0.19 -14.64
N SER A 172 18.01 -0.46 -15.77
CA SER A 172 19.40 -0.60 -16.19
C SER A 172 19.99 0.74 -16.68
N ARG A 173 19.17 1.60 -17.29
CA ARG A 173 19.57 2.94 -17.73
C ARG A 173 19.76 3.85 -16.53
N ALA A 174 18.85 3.80 -15.57
CA ALA A 174 18.86 4.64 -14.38
C ALA A 174 19.94 4.24 -13.36
N GLY A 175 20.43 2.99 -13.39
CA GLY A 175 21.51 2.53 -12.51
C GLY A 175 21.06 2.10 -11.10
N VAL A 176 19.77 1.87 -10.90
CA VAL A 176 19.15 1.62 -9.58
C VAL A 176 18.71 0.18 -9.36
N GLY A 177 19.23 -0.75 -10.18
CA GLY A 177 18.90 -2.16 -10.13
C GLY A 177 19.72 -2.96 -9.12
N ASP A 178 19.81 -2.49 -7.86
CA ASP A 178 20.47 -3.21 -6.77
C ASP A 178 20.00 -4.68 -6.75
N GLY A 179 20.96 -5.61 -6.71
CA GLY A 179 20.72 -7.05 -6.71
C GLY A 179 20.65 -7.67 -5.31
N SER A 180 20.78 -6.85 -4.28
CA SER A 180 20.69 -7.26 -2.87
C SER A 180 19.28 -7.67 -2.48
N TRP A 181 19.09 -8.06 -1.22
CA TRP A 181 17.76 -8.21 -0.65
C TRP A 181 17.23 -6.85 -0.15
N SER A 182 16.58 -6.11 -1.04
CA SER A 182 15.95 -4.83 -0.70
C SER A 182 14.55 -5.03 -0.12
N VAL A 183 14.25 -4.41 1.03
CA VAL A 183 12.96 -4.58 1.73
C VAL A 183 12.09 -3.34 1.69
N SER A 184 12.68 -2.15 1.58
CA SER A 184 11.95 -0.88 1.47
C SER A 184 12.82 0.18 0.82
N ALA A 185 12.19 1.23 0.32
CA ALA A 185 12.90 2.40 -0.22
C ALA A 185 12.08 3.67 0.03
N SER A 186 12.73 4.83 -0.12
CA SER A 186 12.09 6.15 -0.05
C SER A 186 12.75 7.09 -1.04
N PHE A 187 11.94 7.91 -1.71
CA PHE A 187 12.43 9.09 -2.41
C PHE A 187 12.56 10.28 -1.45
N GLY A 188 13.49 11.18 -1.73
CA GLY A 188 13.64 12.45 -1.04
C GLY A 188 14.83 13.23 -1.59
N ASP A 189 14.71 14.55 -1.67
CA ASP A 189 15.78 15.45 -2.14
C ASP A 189 16.72 15.75 -0.95
N PHE A 190 17.81 14.97 -0.80
CA PHE A 190 18.66 15.05 0.39
C PHE A 190 19.72 16.15 0.29
N ASP A 191 20.12 16.52 -0.93
CA ASP A 191 21.10 17.57 -1.19
C ASP A 191 20.50 18.90 -1.67
N LEU A 192 19.17 18.97 -1.76
CA LEU A 192 18.37 20.16 -2.05
C LEU A 192 18.62 20.71 -3.46
N ASP A 193 18.86 19.82 -4.43
CA ASP A 193 19.11 20.18 -5.82
C ASP A 193 17.82 20.23 -6.69
N GLY A 194 16.70 19.81 -6.12
CA GLY A 194 15.39 19.79 -6.76
C GLY A 194 15.07 18.50 -7.52
N TYR A 195 15.93 17.48 -7.48
CA TYR A 195 15.67 16.14 -7.99
C TYR A 195 15.49 15.16 -6.83
N LEU A 196 14.53 14.25 -6.95
CA LEU A 196 14.32 13.25 -5.90
C LEU A 196 15.42 12.18 -5.96
N ASP A 197 16.19 12.08 -4.88
CA ASP A 197 17.14 10.99 -4.63
C ASP A 197 16.42 9.75 -4.08
N LEU A 198 17.08 8.60 -4.14
CA LEU A 198 16.51 7.32 -3.75
C LEU A 198 17.35 6.65 -2.66
N TYR A 199 16.76 6.40 -1.49
CA TYR A 199 17.35 5.55 -0.46
C TYR A 199 16.71 4.17 -0.48
N VAL A 200 17.53 3.11 -0.49
CA VAL A 200 17.11 1.70 -0.52
C VAL A 200 17.64 0.99 0.72
N ALA A 201 16.74 0.45 1.53
CA ALA A 201 17.07 -0.35 2.70
C ALA A 201 17.23 -1.83 2.32
N ASN A 202 18.40 -2.38 2.60
CA ASN A 202 18.73 -3.78 2.34
C ASN A 202 18.77 -4.56 3.65
N TYR A 203 18.24 -5.78 3.66
CA TYR A 203 18.06 -6.51 4.91
C TYR A 203 19.27 -7.32 5.33
N LEU A 204 19.56 -8.40 4.60
CA LEU A 204 20.61 -9.36 4.94
C LEU A 204 21.43 -9.69 3.70
N ASP A 205 22.72 -9.95 3.88
CA ASP A 205 23.54 -10.62 2.87
C ASP A 205 23.14 -12.09 2.83
N TYR A 206 22.15 -12.39 2.01
CA TYR A 206 21.49 -13.69 1.91
C TYR A 206 21.45 -14.15 0.47
N GLN A 207 21.95 -15.37 0.22
CA GLN A 207 21.92 -16.02 -1.09
C GLN A 207 21.20 -17.37 -0.96
N LEU A 208 20.38 -17.74 -1.94
CA LEU A 208 19.64 -19.01 -1.89
C LEU A 208 20.57 -20.22 -1.91
N GLU A 209 21.71 -20.10 -2.58
CA GLU A 209 22.69 -21.15 -2.79
C GLU A 209 23.48 -21.47 -1.52
N THR A 210 23.61 -20.51 -0.61
CA THR A 210 24.35 -20.65 0.65
C THR A 210 23.45 -20.73 1.88
N ALA A 211 22.12 -20.65 1.69
CA ALA A 211 21.16 -20.75 2.77
C ALA A 211 21.27 -22.11 3.48
N HIS A 212 21.57 -22.09 4.78
CA HIS A 212 21.55 -23.28 5.63
C HIS A 212 20.14 -23.54 6.21
N THR A 213 19.93 -24.78 6.65
CA THR A 213 18.67 -25.21 7.29
C THR A 213 18.73 -25.02 8.79
N CYS A 214 17.65 -24.51 9.39
CA CYS A 214 17.55 -24.30 10.83
C CYS A 214 16.55 -25.25 11.50
N PHE A 215 16.86 -25.67 12.73
CA PHE A 215 16.01 -26.58 13.51
C PHE A 215 15.77 -26.06 14.91
N LEU A 216 14.54 -26.21 15.40
CA LEU A 216 14.16 -26.01 16.79
C LEU A 216 13.54 -27.30 17.31
N GLU A 217 14.14 -27.91 18.32
CA GLU A 217 13.69 -29.18 18.91
C GLU A 217 13.47 -30.30 17.86
N GLY A 218 14.32 -30.33 16.83
CA GLY A 218 14.24 -31.32 15.74
C GLY A 218 13.22 -30.98 14.65
N VAL A 219 12.52 -29.85 14.74
CA VAL A 219 11.58 -29.36 13.71
C VAL A 219 12.30 -28.41 12.76
N HIS A 220 12.19 -28.64 11.45
CA HIS A 220 12.71 -27.72 10.43
C HIS A 220 11.92 -26.39 10.48
N ILE A 221 12.62 -25.29 10.77
CA ILE A 221 12.05 -23.94 10.89
C ILE A 221 12.73 -22.99 9.90
N TYR A 222 12.13 -21.81 9.70
CA TYR A 222 12.84 -20.71 9.05
C TYR A 222 14.00 -20.27 9.94
N CYS A 223 15.16 -20.02 9.34
CA CYS A 223 16.28 -19.41 10.04
C CYS A 223 15.91 -18.00 10.52
N GLY A 224 16.48 -17.56 11.65
CA GLY A 224 16.30 -16.19 12.11
C GLY A 224 17.24 -15.22 11.37
N PRO A 225 16.96 -13.91 11.35
CA PRO A 225 17.85 -12.94 10.72
C PRO A 225 19.23 -12.86 11.39
N HIS A 226 19.35 -13.28 12.65
CA HIS A 226 20.63 -13.35 13.37
C HIS A 226 21.60 -14.39 12.80
N GLU A 227 21.13 -15.26 11.90
CA GLU A 227 21.94 -16.30 11.24
C GLU A 227 22.75 -15.76 10.06
N TYR A 228 22.48 -14.53 9.62
CA TYR A 228 23.10 -13.93 8.43
C TYR A 228 23.67 -12.54 8.75
N PRO A 229 24.73 -12.10 8.05
CA PRO A 229 25.20 -10.72 8.12
C PRO A 229 24.14 -9.74 7.62
N GLY A 230 24.09 -8.55 8.22
CA GLY A 230 23.30 -7.44 7.66
C GLY A 230 23.87 -6.96 6.33
N ALA A 231 23.01 -6.59 5.40
CA ALA A 231 23.41 -5.93 4.16
C ALA A 231 23.61 -4.42 4.40
N ARG A 232 24.40 -3.76 3.55
CA ARG A 232 24.48 -2.29 3.53
C ARG A 232 23.27 -1.73 2.79
N ASP A 233 22.75 -0.62 3.28
CA ASP A 233 21.80 0.19 2.51
C ASP A 233 22.51 0.91 1.36
N THR A 234 21.72 1.38 0.40
CA THR A 234 22.21 2.10 -0.79
C THR A 234 21.52 3.46 -0.86
N LEU A 235 22.29 4.54 -0.98
CA LEU A 235 21.78 5.88 -1.26
C LEU A 235 22.17 6.28 -2.66
N TYR A 236 21.18 6.58 -3.49
CA TYR A 236 21.34 6.98 -4.88
C TYR A 236 21.06 8.47 -5.02
N ARG A 237 22.08 9.27 -5.35
CA ARG A 237 21.88 10.65 -5.81
C ARG A 237 21.32 10.65 -7.22
N ASN A 238 20.25 11.40 -7.48
CA ASN A 238 19.72 11.63 -8.82
C ASN A 238 20.62 12.64 -9.56
N ASN A 239 21.03 12.32 -10.79
CA ASN A 239 21.94 13.16 -11.56
C ASN A 239 21.20 14.25 -12.37
N GLY A 240 19.86 14.27 -12.36
CA GLY A 240 19.03 15.19 -13.13
C GLY A 240 18.94 14.88 -14.63
N ASP A 241 19.46 13.73 -15.06
CA ASP A 241 19.42 13.24 -16.45
C ASP A 241 18.72 11.88 -16.59
N GLY A 242 17.94 11.50 -15.58
CA GLY A 242 17.26 10.22 -15.48
C GLY A 242 18.18 9.06 -15.09
N THR A 243 19.37 9.35 -14.55
CA THR A 243 20.29 8.37 -13.97
C THR A 243 20.64 8.69 -12.52
N PHE A 244 21.16 7.70 -11.81
CA PHE A 244 21.54 7.82 -10.40
C PHE A 244 22.97 7.38 -10.14
N THR A 245 23.56 7.90 -9.06
CA THR A 245 24.90 7.56 -8.55
C THR A 245 24.81 7.06 -7.11
N ASP A 246 25.38 5.89 -6.78
CA ASP A 246 25.53 5.40 -5.39
C ASP A 246 26.56 6.27 -4.64
N VAL A 247 26.19 6.86 -3.49
CA VAL A 247 26.95 7.88 -2.75
C VAL A 247 27.22 7.55 -1.29
#